data_AF-A0A495VRM2-F1
#
_entry.id   AF-A0A495VRM2-F1
#
_cell.length_a   1.000
_cell.length_b   1.000
_cell.length_c   1.000
_cell.angle_alpha   90.00
_cell.angle_beta   90.00
_cell.angle_gamma   90.00
#
_symmetry.space_group_name_H-M   'P 1'
#
loop_
_entity.id
_entity.type
_entity.pdbx_description
1 polymer ?
#
loop_
_entity_poly.entity_id
_entity_poly.type
_entity_poly.pdbx_seq_one_letter_code
_entity_poly.pdbx_strand_id
1 'polypeptide(L)'
;MTDIKHVLATALADEPPSRLDAAAIVRAGRRRVALRRSATAAAVLVAVAAASLPLALGARGPGVDAGTPPPSDIVTTAPSTSSAPPPSARRPPTGPPDVTLPPPAKPLSERRAAELTAVLAHSGALPPVPAKGGRGATDLPWEFFIGWNEYRAAAELTGDRKGTVLIRMSDRRLTCVPVNPSYSTCEWRIVGGVRVAVQTFHYEQSRSIVVTGATADGGTVSVTAVNEDGHGRRTGADTPLTVEEAAKIATAPGLTF
;
A
#
# COMPACT_ATOMS: atom_id res chain seq x y z
N MET A 1 0.94 -34.25 14.02
CA MET A 1 -0.02 -34.41 12.91
C MET A 1 -1.37 -34.69 13.57
N THR A 2 -2.21 -33.67 13.73
CA THR A 2 -3.45 -33.77 14.50
C THR A 2 -4.47 -34.57 13.68
N ASP A 3 -5.00 -35.65 14.25
CA ASP A 3 -5.93 -36.56 13.57
C ASP A 3 -7.20 -35.81 13.16
N ILE A 4 -7.46 -35.76 11.85
CA ILE A 4 -8.65 -35.13 11.25
C ILE A 4 -9.94 -35.69 11.86
N LYS A 5 -9.95 -36.96 12.27
CA LYS A 5 -11.10 -37.58 12.93
C LYS A 5 -11.38 -36.96 14.29
N HIS A 6 -10.34 -36.61 15.03
CA HIS A 6 -10.49 -35.97 16.34
C HIS A 6 -11.02 -34.55 16.20
N VAL A 7 -10.53 -33.79 15.21
CA VAL A 7 -11.04 -32.43 14.92
C VAL A 7 -12.51 -32.46 14.48
N LEU A 8 -12.89 -33.38 13.59
CA LEU A 8 -14.27 -33.52 13.14
C LEU A 8 -15.20 -34.01 14.26
N ALA A 9 -14.76 -34.97 15.08
CA ALA A 9 -15.55 -35.44 16.22
C ALA A 9 -15.80 -34.31 17.24
N THR A 10 -14.81 -33.46 17.49
CA THR A 10 -14.96 -32.33 18.42
C THR A 10 -15.84 -31.23 17.83
N ALA A 11 -15.76 -30.99 16.51
CA ALA A 11 -16.58 -29.96 15.84
C ALA A 11 -18.06 -30.35 15.68
N LEU A 12 -18.37 -31.66 15.68
CA LEU A 12 -19.73 -32.18 15.50
C LEU A 12 -20.38 -32.65 16.81
N ALA A 13 -19.63 -32.71 17.91
CA ALA A 13 -20.16 -33.09 19.23
C ALA A 13 -21.10 -32.01 19.82
N ASP A 14 -20.88 -30.75 19.44
CA ASP A 14 -21.72 -29.64 19.87
C ASP A 14 -22.81 -29.37 18.83
N GLU A 15 -24.07 -29.59 19.21
CA GLU A 15 -25.22 -29.28 18.38
C GLU A 15 -25.20 -27.78 18.00
N PRO A 16 -25.27 -27.43 16.70
CA PRO A 16 -25.10 -26.05 16.28
C PRO A 16 -26.24 -25.20 16.85
N PRO A 17 -25.94 -24.02 17.44
CA PRO A 17 -26.98 -23.17 18.01
C PRO A 17 -27.99 -22.82 16.91
N SER A 18 -29.27 -23.07 17.19
CA SER A 18 -30.37 -22.92 16.21
C SER A 18 -30.56 -21.48 15.71
N ARG A 19 -29.85 -20.52 16.28
CA ARG A 19 -29.83 -19.11 15.84
C ARG A 19 -28.42 -18.57 15.88
N LEU A 20 -27.96 -18.12 14.72
CA LEU A 20 -26.66 -17.53 14.54
C LEU A 20 -26.77 -16.01 14.82
N ASP A 21 -26.38 -15.59 16.02
CA ASP A 21 -26.38 -14.17 16.40
C ASP A 21 -25.21 -13.44 15.73
N ALA A 22 -25.47 -12.92 14.53
CA ALA A 22 -24.50 -12.17 13.75
C ALA A 22 -23.94 -10.96 14.53
N ALA A 23 -24.74 -10.32 15.39
CA ALA A 23 -24.29 -9.17 16.16
C ALA A 23 -23.30 -9.59 17.26
N ALA A 24 -23.52 -10.74 17.91
CA ALA A 24 -22.59 -11.32 18.86
C ALA A 24 -21.26 -11.73 18.18
N ILE A 25 -21.31 -12.31 16.99
CA ILE A 25 -20.11 -12.69 16.22
C ILE A 25 -19.30 -11.45 15.84
N VAL A 26 -19.94 -10.39 15.33
CA VAL A 26 -19.25 -9.14 14.99
C VAL A 26 -18.64 -8.50 16.24
N ARG A 27 -19.34 -8.53 17.38
CA ARG A 27 -18.83 -7.98 18.65
C ARG A 27 -17.63 -8.78 19.17
N ALA A 28 -17.69 -10.12 19.12
CA ALA A 28 -16.59 -11.00 19.47
C ALA A 28 -15.38 -10.82 18.56
N GLY A 29 -15.62 -10.66 17.24
CA GLY A 29 -14.59 -10.34 16.25
C GLY A 29 -13.91 -9.00 16.53
N ARG A 30 -14.69 -7.94 16.75
CA ARG A 30 -14.16 -6.61 17.13
C ARG A 30 -13.34 -6.67 18.43
N ARG A 31 -13.80 -7.44 19.43
CA ARG A 31 -13.08 -7.62 20.70
C ARG A 31 -11.74 -8.34 20.50
N ARG A 32 -11.68 -9.39 19.67
CA ARG A 32 -10.41 -10.09 19.33
C ARG A 32 -9.45 -9.19 18.56
N VAL A 33 -9.94 -8.37 17.63
CA VAL A 33 -9.11 -7.40 16.90
C VAL A 33 -8.58 -6.32 17.83
N ALA A 34 -9.41 -5.80 18.73
CA ALA A 34 -8.98 -4.83 19.75
C ALA A 34 -7.91 -5.43 20.68
N LEU A 35 -8.09 -6.67 21.14
CA LEU A 35 -7.11 -7.37 21.99
C LEU A 35 -5.77 -7.60 21.27
N ARG A 36 -5.78 -7.92 19.97
CA ARG A 36 -4.56 -8.03 19.17
C ARG A 36 -3.84 -6.69 19.03
N ARG A 37 -4.59 -5.60 18.86
CA ARG A 37 -4.03 -4.24 18.79
C ARG A 37 -3.48 -3.76 20.15
N SER A 38 -4.05 -4.19 21.27
CA SER A 38 -3.52 -3.86 22.60
C SER A 38 -2.31 -4.70 22.99
N ALA A 39 -2.19 -5.95 22.51
CA ALA A 39 -1.02 -6.79 22.76
C ALA A 39 0.26 -6.23 22.13
N THR A 40 0.16 -5.53 21.00
CA THR A 40 1.27 -4.77 20.39
C THR A 40 1.65 -3.51 21.17
N ALA A 41 0.75 -2.93 21.97
CA ALA A 41 1.04 -1.73 22.77
C ALA A 41 1.71 -2.05 24.13
N ALA A 42 1.43 -3.21 24.72
CA ALA A 42 2.01 -3.60 26.02
C ALA A 42 3.50 -4.01 25.95
N ALA A 43 4.00 -4.44 24.78
CA ALA A 43 5.41 -4.76 24.59
C ALA A 43 6.32 -3.50 24.57
N VAL A 44 5.76 -2.32 24.31
CA VAL A 44 6.53 -1.06 24.18
C VAL A 44 6.86 -0.46 25.55
N LEU A 45 6.06 -0.71 26.59
CA LEU A 45 6.28 -0.08 27.90
C LEU A 45 7.33 -0.78 28.78
N VAL A 46 7.65 -2.05 28.53
CA VAL A 46 8.68 -2.77 29.30
C VAL A 46 10.10 -2.48 28.78
N ALA A 47 10.25 -2.06 27.52
CA ALA A 47 11.56 -1.77 26.94
C ALA A 47 12.12 -0.38 27.32
N VAL A 48 11.28 0.56 27.77
CA VAL A 48 11.72 1.93 28.10
C VAL A 48 12.30 2.05 29.51
N ALA A 49 12.05 1.09 30.40
CA ALA A 49 12.54 1.13 31.78
C ALA A 49 13.98 0.59 31.98
N ALA A 50 14.61 0.00 30.96
CA ALA A 50 15.90 -0.66 31.09
C ALA A 50 17.11 0.12 30.52
N ALA A 51 16.90 1.30 29.94
CA ALA A 51 17.93 2.03 29.19
C ALA A 51 18.28 3.42 29.75
N SER A 52 18.19 3.62 31.07
CA SER A 52 18.66 4.85 31.71
C SER A 52 19.54 4.58 32.94
N LEU A 53 20.80 4.21 32.67
CA LEU A 53 21.93 4.46 33.58
C LEU A 53 22.92 5.37 32.86
N PRO A 54 23.13 6.62 33.31
CA PRO A 54 24.11 7.51 32.71
C PRO A 54 25.48 7.24 33.32
N LEU A 55 26.42 6.73 32.51
CA LEU A 55 27.84 6.88 32.79
C LEU A 55 28.34 8.14 32.09
N ALA A 56 28.46 9.19 32.89
CA ALA A 56 29.21 10.39 32.57
C ALA A 56 30.71 10.09 32.63
N LEU A 57 31.46 10.47 31.59
CA LEU A 57 32.88 10.86 31.67
C LEU A 57 33.20 11.67 30.40
N GLY A 58 33.73 12.87 30.63
CA GLY A 58 33.71 13.97 29.67
C GLY A 58 34.87 14.03 28.68
N ALA A 59 34.69 14.89 27.70
CA ALA A 59 35.76 15.61 27.02
C ALA A 59 35.29 17.04 26.77
N ARG A 60 36.06 17.97 27.31
CA ARG A 60 35.88 19.43 27.31
C ARG A 60 36.73 19.96 26.15
N GLY A 61 36.13 20.74 25.25
CA GLY A 61 36.86 21.44 24.19
C GLY A 61 36.07 22.69 23.75
N PRO A 62 36.65 23.90 23.83
CA PRO A 62 35.99 25.14 23.47
C PRO A 62 36.18 25.43 21.97
N GLY A 63 35.13 25.89 21.32
CA GLY A 63 35.16 26.29 19.91
C GLY A 63 33.91 27.07 19.58
N VAL A 64 33.85 28.30 20.09
CA VAL A 64 32.89 29.31 19.66
C VAL A 64 33.47 29.94 18.41
N ASP A 65 32.77 29.82 17.28
CA ASP A 65 32.82 30.86 16.25
C ASP A 65 31.41 31.03 15.67
N ALA A 66 30.87 32.21 15.97
CA ALA A 66 29.60 32.71 15.49
C ALA A 66 29.79 33.23 14.06
N GLY A 67 29.27 32.48 13.08
CA GLY A 67 29.21 32.87 11.69
C GLY A 67 27.81 33.33 11.30
N THR A 68 27.63 34.64 11.29
CA THR A 68 26.60 35.50 10.70
C THR A 68 25.68 34.87 9.63
N PRO A 69 24.34 34.93 9.74
CA PRO A 69 23.45 34.68 8.61
C PRO A 69 23.42 35.86 7.63
N PRO A 70 23.40 35.64 6.31
CA PRO A 70 23.30 36.70 5.31
C PRO A 70 21.91 37.39 5.32
N PRO A 71 21.84 38.65 4.88
CA PRO A 71 20.62 39.46 4.93
C PRO A 71 19.51 38.90 4.04
N SER A 72 18.29 38.96 4.56
CA SER A 72 17.06 38.74 3.78
C SER A 72 16.76 40.01 2.98
N ASP A 73 16.97 39.97 1.67
CA ASP A 73 16.50 41.01 0.77
C ASP A 73 14.97 40.93 0.68
N ILE A 74 14.31 41.92 1.28
CA ILE A 74 12.88 42.17 1.13
C ILE A 74 12.68 42.80 -0.24
N VAL A 75 12.31 41.99 -1.22
CA VAL A 75 11.82 42.49 -2.51
C VAL A 75 10.43 43.08 -2.30
N THR A 76 10.39 44.41 -2.27
CA THR A 76 9.17 45.23 -2.33
C THR A 76 8.59 45.13 -3.74
N THR A 77 7.47 44.45 -3.90
CA THR A 77 6.70 44.46 -5.14
C THR A 77 5.76 45.67 -5.16
N ALA A 78 5.99 46.58 -6.11
CA ALA A 78 5.09 47.66 -6.43
C ALA A 78 3.77 47.14 -7.03
N PRO A 79 2.62 47.78 -6.78
CA PRO A 79 1.37 47.43 -7.43
C PRO A 79 1.33 48.03 -8.84
N SER A 80 1.43 47.17 -9.87
CA SER A 80 1.10 47.56 -11.25
C SER A 80 -0.40 47.46 -11.46
N THR A 81 -1.05 48.62 -11.53
CA THR A 81 -2.42 48.80 -12.03
C THR A 81 -2.44 48.60 -13.55
N SER A 82 -2.73 47.39 -14.00
CA SER A 82 -3.07 47.12 -15.39
C SER A 82 -4.59 47.00 -15.53
N SER A 83 -5.20 48.07 -16.02
CA SER A 83 -6.59 48.15 -16.44
C SER A 83 -6.80 47.30 -17.69
N ALA A 84 -7.37 46.11 -17.51
CA ALA A 84 -7.88 45.27 -18.59
C ALA A 84 -9.35 45.65 -18.92
N PRO A 85 -9.76 45.64 -20.21
CA PRO A 85 -11.14 45.91 -20.61
C PRO A 85 -12.08 44.77 -20.15
N PRO A 86 -13.38 45.07 -19.90
CA PRO A 86 -14.31 44.09 -19.38
C PRO A 86 -14.50 42.93 -20.38
N PRO A 87 -14.32 41.66 -19.97
CA PRO A 87 -14.74 40.55 -20.81
C PRO A 87 -16.26 40.54 -20.90
N SER A 88 -16.76 40.54 -22.13
CA SER A 88 -18.16 40.34 -22.47
C SER A 88 -18.76 39.24 -21.59
N ALA A 89 -19.82 39.59 -20.87
CA ALA A 89 -20.58 38.68 -20.03
C ALA A 89 -21.11 37.50 -20.87
N ARG A 90 -20.35 36.40 -20.92
CA ARG A 90 -20.85 35.12 -21.39
C ARG A 90 -21.85 34.63 -20.36
N ARG A 91 -23.12 34.70 -20.76
CA ARG A 91 -24.27 34.11 -20.10
C ARG A 91 -23.90 32.71 -19.57
N PRO A 92 -24.03 32.42 -18.27
CA PRO A 92 -23.80 31.09 -17.75
C PRO A 92 -24.81 30.14 -18.42
N PRO A 93 -24.38 28.98 -18.95
CA PRO A 93 -25.30 27.99 -19.46
C PRO A 93 -26.17 27.51 -18.29
N THR A 94 -27.45 27.89 -18.30
CA THR A 94 -28.50 27.45 -17.37
C THR A 94 -28.97 26.01 -17.66
N GLY A 95 -28.07 25.14 -18.13
CA GLY A 95 -28.32 23.72 -18.22
C GLY A 95 -28.00 23.07 -16.88
N PRO A 96 -28.82 22.11 -16.39
CA PRO A 96 -28.39 21.26 -15.28
C PRO A 96 -27.04 20.63 -15.67
N PRO A 97 -26.07 20.53 -14.73
CA PRO A 97 -24.82 19.84 -15.02
C PRO A 97 -25.17 18.46 -15.55
N ASP A 98 -24.68 18.14 -16.74
CA ASP A 98 -24.84 16.84 -17.34
C ASP A 98 -24.08 15.86 -16.44
N VAL A 99 -24.83 15.22 -15.53
CA VAL A 99 -24.28 14.22 -14.60
C VAL A 99 -24.00 13.00 -15.45
N THR A 100 -22.81 12.97 -16.05
CA THR A 100 -22.30 11.78 -16.71
C THR A 100 -22.17 10.71 -15.64
N LEU A 101 -23.15 9.82 -15.57
CA LEU A 101 -23.11 8.66 -14.68
C LEU A 101 -21.84 7.88 -15.03
N PRO A 102 -21.00 7.52 -14.04
CA PRO A 102 -19.82 6.71 -14.31
C PRO A 102 -20.26 5.40 -14.98
N PRO A 103 -19.49 4.91 -15.95
CA PRO A 103 -19.79 3.62 -16.58
C PRO A 103 -19.91 2.54 -15.48
N PRO A 104 -20.85 1.59 -15.62
CA PRO A 104 -21.02 0.53 -14.64
C PRO A 104 -19.70 -0.25 -14.48
N ALA A 105 -19.33 -0.55 -13.24
CA ALA A 105 -18.15 -1.35 -12.94
C ALA A 105 -18.25 -2.68 -13.71
N LYS A 106 -17.18 -3.04 -14.44
CA LYS A 106 -17.15 -4.32 -15.16
C LYS A 106 -17.30 -5.46 -14.14
N PRO A 107 -18.12 -6.48 -14.42
CA PRO A 107 -18.30 -7.59 -13.50
C PRO A 107 -16.98 -8.34 -13.34
N LEU A 108 -16.57 -8.55 -12.10
CA LEU A 108 -15.41 -9.38 -11.77
C LEU A 108 -15.71 -10.82 -12.17
N SER A 109 -14.78 -11.44 -12.91
CA SER A 109 -14.91 -12.82 -13.38
C SER A 109 -13.57 -13.56 -13.37
N GLU A 110 -13.62 -14.87 -13.10
CA GLU A 110 -12.43 -15.73 -13.05
C GLU A 110 -11.74 -15.82 -14.41
N ARG A 111 -12.52 -15.83 -15.50
CA ARG A 111 -11.99 -15.74 -16.86
C ARG A 111 -11.09 -14.52 -17.02
N ARG A 112 -11.54 -13.35 -16.55
CA ARG A 112 -10.75 -12.13 -16.64
C ARG A 112 -9.52 -12.17 -15.73
N ALA A 113 -9.61 -12.80 -14.56
CA ALA A 113 -8.45 -13.02 -13.70
C ALA A 113 -7.38 -13.86 -14.42
N ALA A 114 -7.77 -14.96 -15.08
CA ALA A 114 -6.87 -15.78 -15.88
C ALA A 114 -6.25 -15.01 -17.07
N GLU A 115 -7.03 -14.16 -17.75
CA GLU A 115 -6.53 -13.27 -18.80
C GLU A 115 -5.46 -12.29 -18.25
N LEU A 116 -5.69 -11.69 -17.08
CA LEU A 116 -4.74 -10.79 -16.42
C LEU A 116 -3.45 -11.52 -16.00
N THR A 117 -3.56 -12.77 -15.52
CA THR A 117 -2.40 -13.62 -15.24
C THR A 117 -1.56 -13.82 -16.49
N ALA A 118 -2.19 -14.15 -17.62
CA ALA A 118 -1.50 -14.33 -18.89
C ALA A 118 -0.83 -13.02 -19.34
N VAL A 119 -1.52 -11.88 -19.26
CA VAL A 119 -0.95 -10.56 -19.61
C VAL A 119 0.28 -10.26 -18.77
N LEU A 120 0.21 -10.44 -17.44
CA LEU A 120 1.32 -10.16 -16.54
C LEU A 120 2.52 -11.08 -16.85
N ALA A 121 2.29 -12.37 -17.08
CA ALA A 121 3.34 -13.33 -17.40
C ALA A 121 4.09 -12.99 -18.70
N HIS A 122 3.39 -12.52 -19.74
CA HIS A 122 3.99 -12.16 -21.03
C HIS A 122 4.56 -10.74 -21.09
N SER A 123 4.26 -9.89 -20.10
CA SER A 123 4.67 -8.48 -20.09
C SER A 123 6.17 -8.25 -19.96
N GLY A 124 6.92 -9.24 -19.47
CA GLY A 124 8.32 -9.08 -19.08
C GLY A 124 8.54 -8.15 -17.88
N ALA A 125 7.47 -7.75 -17.19
CA ALA A 125 7.55 -6.84 -16.04
C ALA A 125 7.95 -7.54 -14.73
N LEU A 126 7.76 -8.85 -14.64
CA LEU A 126 8.09 -9.62 -13.44
C LEU A 126 9.61 -9.68 -13.22
N PRO A 127 10.09 -9.49 -11.98
CA PRO A 127 11.51 -9.56 -11.70
C PRO A 127 12.01 -11.01 -11.84
N PRO A 128 13.27 -11.22 -12.25
CA PRO A 128 13.86 -12.55 -12.35
C PRO A 128 14.26 -13.08 -10.96
N VAL A 129 13.29 -13.20 -10.05
CA VAL A 129 13.49 -13.68 -8.67
C VAL A 129 12.65 -14.91 -8.44
N PRO A 130 13.20 -15.97 -7.82
CA PRO A 130 12.42 -17.13 -7.44
C PRO A 130 11.24 -16.74 -6.53
N ALA A 131 10.03 -17.16 -6.91
CA ALA A 131 8.80 -16.82 -6.21
C ALA A 131 7.92 -18.06 -6.04
N LYS A 132 7.10 -18.06 -4.98
CA LYS A 132 6.04 -19.05 -4.74
C LYS A 132 4.71 -18.34 -4.47
N GLY A 133 3.61 -19.08 -4.50
CA GLY A 133 2.29 -18.55 -4.14
C GLY A 133 2.31 -17.82 -2.79
N GLY A 134 1.68 -16.64 -2.77
CA GLY A 134 1.54 -15.83 -1.56
C GLY A 134 0.44 -16.36 -0.64
N ARG A 135 0.57 -16.12 0.66
CA ARG A 135 -0.48 -16.53 1.62
C ARG A 135 -1.80 -15.81 1.34
N GLY A 136 -2.90 -16.56 1.24
CA GLY A 136 -4.22 -16.01 0.95
C GLY A 136 -4.44 -15.67 -0.52
N ALA A 137 -3.54 -16.13 -1.40
CA ALA A 137 -3.69 -16.17 -2.84
C ALA A 137 -3.74 -17.65 -3.32
N THR A 138 -3.58 -17.86 -4.62
CA THR A 138 -3.44 -19.20 -5.19
C THR A 138 -2.05 -19.78 -4.90
N ASP A 139 -1.88 -21.08 -5.16
CA ASP A 139 -0.59 -21.77 -4.97
C ASP A 139 0.47 -21.31 -5.98
N LEU A 140 0.06 -20.68 -7.09
CA LEU A 140 0.94 -20.16 -8.12
C LEU A 140 1.32 -18.70 -7.84
N PRO A 141 2.61 -18.33 -7.96
CA PRO A 141 3.00 -16.93 -7.84
C PRO A 141 2.39 -16.11 -8.98
N TRP A 142 1.99 -14.88 -8.67
CA TRP A 142 1.52 -13.89 -9.67
C TRP A 142 0.20 -14.22 -10.38
N GLU A 143 -0.48 -15.29 -9.97
CA GLU A 143 -1.80 -15.61 -10.50
C GLU A 143 -2.85 -14.69 -9.89
N PHE A 144 -3.62 -14.04 -10.76
CA PHE A 144 -4.74 -13.21 -10.36
C PHE A 144 -5.92 -14.06 -9.91
N PHE A 145 -6.57 -13.59 -8.85
CA PHE A 145 -7.83 -14.10 -8.33
C PHE A 145 -8.73 -12.92 -7.91
N ILE A 146 -10.02 -13.19 -7.70
CA ILE A 146 -10.97 -12.19 -7.23
C ILE A 146 -10.94 -12.14 -5.70
N GLY A 147 -10.71 -10.95 -5.12
CA GLY A 147 -10.73 -10.77 -3.67
C GLY A 147 -11.23 -9.38 -3.27
N TRP A 148 -12.23 -9.30 -2.41
CA TRP A 148 -12.78 -8.04 -1.87
C TRP A 148 -13.17 -7.02 -2.97
N ASN A 149 -13.84 -7.49 -4.02
CA ASN A 149 -14.29 -6.68 -5.15
C ASN A 149 -13.15 -6.06 -6.00
N GLU A 150 -12.00 -6.71 -6.06
CA GLU A 150 -10.87 -6.31 -6.90
C GLU A 150 -10.12 -7.55 -7.41
N TYR A 151 -9.30 -7.38 -8.44
CA TYR A 151 -8.34 -8.41 -8.87
C TYR A 151 -7.08 -8.30 -8.04
N ARG A 152 -6.60 -9.44 -7.54
CA ARG A 152 -5.39 -9.54 -6.72
C ARG A 152 -4.47 -10.61 -7.25
N ALA A 153 -3.17 -10.36 -7.24
CA ALA A 153 -2.15 -11.38 -7.42
C ALA A 153 -1.12 -11.23 -6.31
N ALA A 154 -0.57 -12.33 -5.81
CA ALA A 154 0.45 -12.28 -4.78
C ALA A 154 1.60 -13.25 -5.08
N ALA A 155 2.77 -12.91 -4.56
CA ALA A 155 3.94 -13.77 -4.60
C ALA A 155 4.76 -13.57 -3.33
N GLU A 156 5.30 -14.66 -2.80
CA GLU A 156 6.38 -14.61 -1.81
C GLU A 156 7.70 -14.80 -2.54
N LEU A 157 8.51 -13.74 -2.62
CA LEU A 157 9.85 -13.79 -3.17
C LEU A 157 10.77 -14.55 -2.22
N THR A 158 11.70 -15.32 -2.78
CA THR A 158 12.64 -16.16 -2.04
C THR A 158 14.08 -15.88 -2.48
N GLY A 159 15.06 -16.52 -1.83
CA GLY A 159 16.48 -16.21 -2.02
C GLY A 159 16.90 -14.92 -1.31
N ASP A 160 17.79 -14.15 -1.94
CA ASP A 160 18.39 -12.95 -1.33
C ASP A 160 17.40 -11.79 -1.15
N ARG A 161 16.36 -11.74 -1.98
CA ARG A 161 15.32 -10.69 -1.97
C ARG A 161 14.01 -11.20 -1.41
N LYS A 162 14.08 -11.81 -0.22
CA LYS A 162 12.90 -12.44 0.40
C LYS A 162 11.89 -11.40 0.87
N GLY A 163 10.61 -11.64 0.62
CA GLY A 163 9.51 -10.80 1.11
C GLY A 163 8.21 -11.08 0.36
N THR A 164 7.17 -10.31 0.63
CA THR A 164 5.85 -10.48 0.01
C THR A 164 5.58 -9.36 -0.98
N VAL A 165 5.05 -9.72 -2.14
CA VAL A 165 4.56 -8.78 -3.16
C VAL A 165 3.07 -9.03 -3.37
N LEU A 166 2.29 -7.95 -3.38
CA LEU A 166 0.86 -7.97 -3.64
C LEU A 166 0.53 -6.96 -4.74
N ILE A 167 -0.11 -7.43 -5.80
CA ILE A 167 -0.66 -6.63 -6.89
C ILE A 167 -2.17 -6.51 -6.68
N ARG A 168 -2.71 -5.31 -6.77
CA ARG A 168 -4.14 -5.02 -6.68
C ARG A 168 -4.55 -4.17 -7.87
N MET A 169 -5.66 -4.51 -8.51
CA MET A 169 -6.27 -3.70 -9.56
C MET A 169 -7.65 -3.22 -9.12
N SER A 170 -7.93 -1.93 -9.24
CA SER A 170 -9.21 -1.34 -8.85
C SER A 170 -9.65 -0.23 -9.80
N ASP A 171 -10.92 0.12 -9.77
CA ASP A 171 -11.52 1.26 -10.49
C ASP A 171 -11.20 2.63 -9.87
N ARG A 172 -10.31 2.67 -8.87
CA ARG A 172 -9.96 3.90 -8.17
C ARG A 172 -9.10 4.78 -9.05
N ARG A 173 -9.28 6.09 -8.90
CA ARG A 173 -8.40 7.10 -9.49
C ARG A 173 -7.03 7.08 -8.84
N LEU A 174 -6.00 7.34 -9.63
CA LEU A 174 -4.63 7.48 -9.15
C LEU A 174 -4.51 8.71 -8.24
N THR A 175 -4.16 8.48 -6.98
CA THR A 175 -3.92 9.53 -5.98
C THR A 175 -2.59 9.30 -5.28
N CYS A 176 -1.94 10.39 -4.88
CA CYS A 176 -0.75 10.31 -4.04
C CYS A 176 -0.99 11.10 -2.75
N VAL A 177 -1.48 10.40 -1.73
CA VAL A 177 -1.73 10.94 -0.39
C VAL A 177 -1.17 9.96 0.62
N PRO A 178 -0.26 10.39 1.52
CA PRO A 178 0.25 9.50 2.56
C PRO A 178 -0.89 9.08 3.50
N VAL A 179 -0.97 7.78 3.81
CA VAL A 179 -2.00 7.25 4.71
C VAL A 179 -1.77 7.74 6.14
N ASN A 180 -0.50 7.83 6.54
CA ASN A 180 -0.09 8.41 7.81
C ASN A 180 1.26 9.12 7.65
N PRO A 181 1.32 10.45 7.75
CA PRO A 181 2.54 11.20 7.49
C PRO A 181 3.67 10.90 8.48
N SER A 182 3.39 10.31 9.64
CA SER A 182 4.43 9.98 10.65
C SER A 182 5.32 8.81 10.25
N TYR A 183 4.88 7.93 9.34
CA TYR A 183 5.66 6.76 8.91
C TYR A 183 5.49 6.43 7.42
N SER A 184 4.83 7.31 6.66
CA SER A 184 4.70 7.15 5.22
C SER A 184 4.92 8.45 4.48
N THR A 185 5.59 8.35 3.34
CA THR A 185 5.69 9.43 2.37
C THR A 185 4.85 9.09 1.14
N CYS A 186 4.51 10.10 0.35
CA CYS A 186 4.00 9.88 -1.00
C CYS A 186 4.60 10.92 -1.93
N GLU A 187 5.16 10.46 -3.05
CA GLU A 187 5.67 11.33 -4.09
C GLU A 187 5.28 10.82 -5.49
N TRP A 188 5.25 11.74 -6.44
CA TRP A 188 5.09 11.40 -7.85
C TRP A 188 6.45 11.12 -8.47
N ARG A 189 6.57 10.02 -9.20
CA ARG A 189 7.76 9.72 -10.01
C ARG A 189 7.38 9.45 -11.45
N ILE A 190 8.32 9.66 -12.37
CA ILE A 190 8.22 9.21 -13.75
C ILE A 190 9.16 8.02 -13.92
N VAL A 191 8.62 6.85 -14.25
CA VAL A 191 9.39 5.64 -14.50
C VAL A 191 9.03 5.12 -15.88
N GLY A 192 10.03 4.99 -16.77
CA GLY A 192 9.78 4.58 -18.16
C GLY A 192 8.84 5.51 -18.92
N GLY A 193 8.85 6.82 -18.61
CA GLY A 193 7.95 7.81 -19.21
C GLY A 193 6.52 7.80 -18.65
N VAL A 194 6.19 6.90 -17.72
CA VAL A 194 4.87 6.81 -17.09
C VAL A 194 4.91 7.41 -15.69
N ARG A 195 3.91 8.24 -15.37
CA ARG A 195 3.74 8.80 -14.03
C ARG A 195 3.17 7.75 -13.08
N VAL A 196 3.84 7.54 -11.96
CA VAL A 196 3.42 6.64 -10.87
C VAL A 196 3.41 7.39 -9.54
N ALA A 197 2.52 7.00 -8.64
CA ALA A 197 2.58 7.39 -7.23
C ALA A 197 3.45 6.37 -6.49
N VAL A 198 4.40 6.86 -5.69
CA VAL A 198 5.28 6.02 -4.88
C VAL A 198 5.05 6.39 -3.43
N GLN A 199 4.60 5.42 -2.64
CA GLN A 199 4.52 5.53 -1.20
C GLN A 199 5.56 4.63 -0.57
N THR A 200 6.34 5.17 0.36
CA THR A 200 7.24 4.38 1.19
C THR A 200 6.71 4.36 2.62
N PHE A 201 6.81 3.20 3.27
CA PHE A 201 6.43 3.01 4.67
C PHE A 201 7.61 2.50 5.46
N HIS A 202 7.87 3.16 6.59
CA HIS A 202 8.91 2.80 7.54
C HIS A 202 8.28 2.69 8.92
N TYR A 203 7.92 1.48 9.32
CA TYR A 203 7.38 1.22 10.65
C TYR A 203 8.27 0.24 11.39
N GLU A 204 8.96 0.72 12.43
CA GLU A 204 9.98 -0.05 13.16
C GLU A 204 11.02 -0.64 12.19
N GLN A 205 11.07 -1.98 12.10
CA GLN A 205 11.96 -2.74 11.22
C GLN A 205 11.26 -3.21 9.93
N SER A 206 9.95 -2.95 9.80
CA SER A 206 9.19 -3.21 8.59
C SER A 206 9.42 -2.09 7.58
N ARG A 207 9.61 -2.49 6.33
CA ARG A 207 9.84 -1.64 5.16
C ARG A 207 8.88 -2.11 4.09
N SER A 208 8.10 -1.18 3.56
CA SER A 208 7.30 -1.45 2.38
C SER A 208 7.29 -0.28 1.41
N ILE A 209 7.11 -0.60 0.14
CA ILE A 209 6.80 0.35 -0.90
C ILE A 209 5.45 -0.01 -1.51
N VAL A 210 4.69 1.01 -1.88
CA VAL A 210 3.48 0.88 -2.71
C VAL A 210 3.68 1.76 -3.92
N VAL A 211 3.72 1.15 -5.10
CA VAL A 211 3.78 1.86 -6.38
C VAL A 211 2.45 1.71 -7.08
N THR A 212 1.81 2.82 -7.41
CA THR A 212 0.52 2.83 -8.09
C THR A 212 0.64 3.51 -9.46
N GLY A 213 0.22 2.81 -10.51
CA GLY A 213 0.09 3.31 -11.88
C GLY A 213 -1.37 3.43 -12.28
N ALA A 214 -1.67 4.33 -13.22
CA ALA A 214 -2.99 4.39 -13.86
C ALA A 214 -3.08 3.35 -14.99
N THR A 215 -4.24 2.73 -15.13
CA THR A 215 -4.55 1.84 -16.27
C THR A 215 -5.17 2.64 -17.42
N ALA A 216 -5.17 2.08 -18.63
CA ALA A 216 -5.72 2.74 -19.82
C ALA A 216 -7.24 3.01 -19.73
N ASP A 217 -7.95 2.27 -18.90
CA ASP A 217 -9.39 2.43 -18.64
C ASP A 217 -9.71 3.29 -17.41
N GLY A 218 -8.72 4.01 -16.88
CA GLY A 218 -8.91 5.00 -15.81
C GLY A 218 -8.92 4.43 -14.38
N GLY A 219 -8.74 3.12 -14.24
CA GLY A 219 -8.46 2.47 -12.96
C GLY A 219 -6.99 2.59 -12.54
N THR A 220 -6.59 1.75 -11.59
CA THR A 220 -5.21 1.71 -11.06
C THR A 220 -4.72 0.29 -10.85
N VAL A 221 -3.42 0.10 -11.06
CA VAL A 221 -2.66 -1.06 -10.56
C VAL A 221 -1.75 -0.60 -9.43
N SER A 222 -1.87 -1.24 -8.27
CA SER A 222 -1.05 -0.98 -7.10
C SER A 222 -0.19 -2.19 -6.77
N VAL A 223 1.12 -2.01 -6.69
CA VAL A 223 2.09 -3.04 -6.35
C VAL A 223 2.67 -2.70 -4.99
N THR A 224 2.39 -3.55 -4.01
CA THR A 224 2.93 -3.46 -2.65
C THR A 224 4.05 -4.48 -2.50
N ALA A 225 5.22 -4.05 -2.06
CA ALA A 225 6.33 -4.94 -1.72
C ALA A 225 6.74 -4.70 -0.26
N VAL A 226 6.78 -5.75 0.55
CA VAL A 226 7.10 -5.68 1.99
C VAL A 226 8.19 -6.68 2.35
N ASN A 227 9.11 -6.29 3.23
CA ASN A 227 10.19 -7.14 3.76
C ASN A 227 9.72 -8.13 4.84
N GLU A 228 8.56 -8.74 4.62
CA GLU A 228 7.93 -9.72 5.49
C GLU A 228 7.51 -10.96 4.68
N ASP A 229 7.60 -12.14 5.29
CA ASP A 229 7.07 -13.38 4.71
C ASP A 229 5.55 -13.50 4.94
N GLY A 230 4.93 -14.58 4.42
CA GLY A 230 3.49 -14.83 4.59
C GLY A 230 3.03 -14.98 6.05
N HIS A 231 3.96 -15.09 7.02
CA HIS A 231 3.67 -15.13 8.44
C HIS A 231 3.87 -13.77 9.14
N GLY A 232 4.21 -12.72 8.40
CA GLY A 232 4.52 -11.40 8.95
C GLY A 232 5.88 -11.36 9.65
N ARG A 233 6.77 -12.32 9.38
CA ARG A 233 8.13 -12.31 9.93
C ARG A 233 9.02 -11.53 8.99
N ARG A 234 9.83 -10.63 9.55
CA ARG A 234 10.82 -9.85 8.81
C ARG A 234 11.80 -10.77 8.08
N THR A 235 12.11 -10.42 6.83
CA THR A 235 12.96 -11.22 5.93
C THR A 235 14.26 -10.52 5.54
N GLY A 236 14.40 -9.21 5.80
CA GLY A 236 15.61 -8.44 5.47
C GLY A 236 15.51 -6.98 5.90
N ALA A 237 16.52 -6.19 5.57
CA ALA A 237 16.55 -4.75 5.87
C ALA A 237 15.77 -3.91 4.82
N ASP A 238 15.69 -4.40 3.59
CA ASP A 238 15.15 -3.68 2.43
C ASP A 238 13.88 -4.35 1.88
N THR A 239 13.12 -3.61 1.07
CA THR A 239 11.97 -4.17 0.35
C THR A 239 12.42 -5.19 -0.71
N PRO A 240 11.61 -6.24 -0.98
CA PRO A 240 12.02 -7.29 -1.91
C PRO A 240 12.02 -6.84 -3.38
N LEU A 241 11.40 -5.70 -3.69
CA LEU A 241 11.43 -5.02 -4.98
C LEU A 241 12.01 -3.60 -4.85
N THR A 242 12.65 -3.12 -5.91
CA THR A 242 12.91 -1.69 -6.08
C THR A 242 11.66 -0.94 -6.56
N VAL A 243 11.70 0.40 -6.50
CA VAL A 243 10.63 1.24 -7.05
C VAL A 243 10.47 1.03 -8.56
N GLU A 244 11.58 0.86 -9.29
CA GLU A 244 11.58 0.66 -10.73
C GLU A 244 10.99 -0.69 -11.12
N GLU A 245 11.30 -1.76 -10.37
CA GLU A 245 10.69 -3.08 -10.59
C GLU A 245 9.19 -3.05 -10.29
N ALA A 246 8.79 -2.46 -9.16
CA ALA A 246 7.38 -2.33 -8.81
C ALA A 246 6.62 -1.45 -9.82
N ALA A 247 7.24 -0.38 -10.32
CA ALA A 247 6.67 0.48 -11.36
C ALA A 247 6.47 -0.26 -12.69
N LYS A 248 7.45 -1.07 -13.13
CA LYS A 248 7.30 -1.91 -14.34
C LYS A 248 6.08 -2.81 -14.26
N ILE A 249 5.82 -3.42 -13.09
CA ILE A 249 4.62 -4.25 -12.86
C ILE A 249 3.36 -3.36 -12.87
N ALA A 250 3.38 -2.24 -12.15
CA ALA A 250 2.24 -1.34 -12.03
C ALA A 250 1.83 -0.67 -13.35
N THR A 251 2.73 -0.61 -14.32
CA THR A 251 2.51 0.00 -15.64
C THR A 251 2.60 -1.02 -16.79
N ALA A 252 2.56 -2.32 -16.47
CA ALA A 252 2.63 -3.38 -17.47
C ALA A 252 1.49 -3.24 -18.50
N PRO A 253 1.80 -3.21 -19.81
CA PRO A 253 0.78 -3.05 -20.85
C PRO A 253 -0.29 -4.15 -20.79
N GLY A 254 -1.55 -3.74 -20.99
CA GLY A 254 -2.69 -4.67 -21.03
C GLY A 254 -3.34 -4.98 -19.67
N LEU A 255 -2.75 -4.55 -18.55
CA LEU A 255 -3.42 -4.60 -17.25
C LEU A 255 -4.51 -3.53 -17.20
N THR A 256 -5.76 -3.94 -17.37
CA THR A 256 -6.97 -3.09 -17.32
C THR A 256 -8.04 -3.73 -16.42
N PHE A 257 -8.79 -2.91 -15.69
CA PHE A 257 -9.75 -3.34 -14.66
C PHE A 257 -11.10 -3.75 -15.26
#